data_AF-A0A7S3C1T6-F1
#
_entry.id   AF-A0A7S3C1T6-F1
#
_cell.length_a   1.000
_cell.length_b   1.000
_cell.length_c   1.000
_cell.angle_alpha   90.00
_cell.angle_beta   90.00
_cell.angle_gamma   90.00
#
_symmetry.space_group_name_H-M   'P 1'
#
loop_
_entity.id
_entity.type
_entity.pdbx_description
1 polymer ?
#
loop_
_entity_poly.entity_id
_entity_poly.type
_entity_poly.pdbx_seq_one_letter_code
_entity_poly.pdbx_strand_id
1 'polypeptide(L)'
;GPTIVSATFLLLCQEALVAEAGKLVGKEAWTSPREIDFGDGVGVRRVWLLDNPDVPTCAEALGVSEMSSRFGTDPGVWNLLFGAMKSLPRSLLADRQKMQSLSLFSEPIIRVVDRLVGATNAMRVDAYSPGDASPTLTLRCAHRDLEQCVGQ
;
A
#
# COMPACT_ATOMS: atom_id res chain seq x y z
N GLY A 1 1.69 8.65 -10.46
CA GLY A 1 0.56 9.47 -10.92
C GLY A 1 -0.37 9.95 -9.80
N PRO A 2 -1.17 11.01 -10.03
CA PRO A 2 -2.03 11.65 -9.02
C PRO A 2 -3.17 10.76 -8.51
N THR A 3 -3.70 9.86 -9.34
CA THR A 3 -4.77 8.93 -8.93
C THR A 3 -4.36 8.05 -7.75
N ILE A 4 -3.12 7.55 -7.76
CA ILE A 4 -2.59 6.69 -6.67
C ILE A 4 -2.50 7.50 -5.38
N VAL A 5 -1.96 8.72 -5.44
CA VAL A 5 -1.77 9.59 -4.29
C VAL A 5 -3.11 9.96 -3.65
N SER A 6 -4.09 10.35 -4.47
CA SER A 6 -5.43 10.65 -3.98
C SER A 6 -6.13 9.43 -3.38
N ALA A 7 -5.96 8.24 -3.98
CA ALA A 7 -6.50 7.01 -3.43
C ALA A 7 -5.84 6.66 -2.09
N THR A 8 -4.51 6.79 -1.99
CA THR A 8 -3.78 6.56 -0.73
C THR A 8 -4.29 7.50 0.37
N PHE A 9 -4.56 8.78 0.10
CA PHE A 9 -5.13 9.68 1.11
C PHE A 9 -6.49 9.22 1.65
N LEU A 10 -7.36 8.70 0.78
CA LEU A 10 -8.63 8.13 1.21
C LEU A 10 -8.41 6.89 2.08
N LEU A 11 -7.50 5.99 1.69
CA LEU A 11 -7.21 4.78 2.45
C LEU A 11 -6.56 5.09 3.81
N LEU A 12 -5.82 6.18 3.94
CA LEU A 12 -5.22 6.61 5.22
C LEU A 12 -6.26 7.02 6.28
N CYS A 13 -7.47 7.41 5.88
CA CYS A 13 -8.52 7.83 6.82
C CYS A 13 -9.50 6.71 7.20
N GLN A 14 -9.37 5.55 6.55
CA GLN A 14 -10.19 4.37 6.78
C GLN A 14 -9.41 3.31 7.59
N GLU A 15 -10.16 2.40 8.21
CA GLU A 15 -9.54 1.20 8.78
C GLU A 15 -9.19 0.22 7.67
N ALA A 16 -8.01 -0.40 7.76
CA ALA A 16 -7.62 -1.51 6.93
C ALA A 16 -8.30 -2.79 7.44
N LEU A 17 -9.08 -3.44 6.57
CA LEU A 17 -9.66 -4.73 6.88
C LEU A 17 -8.59 -5.81 6.78
N VAL A 18 -8.48 -6.60 7.84
CA VAL A 18 -7.61 -7.79 7.91
C VAL A 18 -8.46 -8.99 8.31
N ALA A 19 -8.09 -10.18 7.83
CA ALA A 19 -8.62 -11.42 8.35
C ALA A 19 -7.75 -11.88 9.53
N GLU A 20 -8.37 -12.11 10.69
CA GLU A 20 -7.74 -12.67 11.90
C GLU A 20 -8.67 -13.69 12.53
N ALA A 21 -8.15 -14.87 12.85
CA ALA A 21 -8.92 -16.01 13.35
C ALA A 21 -10.20 -16.29 12.52
N GLY A 22 -10.11 -16.11 11.19
CA GLY A 22 -11.21 -16.32 10.26
C GLY A 22 -12.30 -15.25 10.30
N LYS A 23 -12.05 -14.08 10.90
CA LYS A 23 -12.97 -12.95 10.97
C LYS A 23 -12.34 -11.70 10.38
N LEU A 24 -13.14 -10.85 9.76
CA LEU A 24 -12.69 -9.53 9.32
C LEU A 24 -12.67 -8.57 10.50
N VAL A 25 -11.53 -7.90 10.69
CA VAL A 25 -11.28 -6.93 11.75
C VAL A 25 -10.72 -5.65 11.12
N GLY A 26 -11.27 -4.51 11.51
CA GLY A 26 -10.73 -3.19 11.13
C GLY A 26 -9.51 -2.85 11.97
N LYS A 27 -8.44 -2.41 11.31
CA LYS A 27 -7.21 -1.94 11.97
C LYS A 27 -6.78 -0.58 11.46
N GLU A 28 -6.10 0.17 12.30
CA GLU A 28 -5.66 1.50 11.92
C GLU A 28 -4.65 1.45 10.76
N ALA A 29 -4.97 2.13 9.66
CA ALA A 29 -4.09 2.24 8.50
C ALA A 29 -2.74 2.91 8.83
N TRP A 30 -1.72 2.65 8.03
CA TRP A 30 -0.35 3.14 8.18
C TRP A 30 0.34 2.79 9.51
N THR A 31 0.00 1.64 10.09
CA THR A 31 0.63 1.10 11.31
C THR A 31 1.43 -0.17 11.02
N SER A 32 2.08 -0.72 12.04
CA SER A 32 2.80 -2.01 12.00
C SER A 32 3.77 -2.16 10.79
N PRO A 33 4.79 -1.28 10.70
CA PRO A 33 5.74 -1.33 9.58
C PRO A 33 6.50 -2.65 9.54
N ARG A 34 6.80 -3.12 8.32
CA ARG A 34 7.66 -4.28 8.06
C ARG A 34 8.70 -3.92 7.02
N GLU A 35 9.88 -4.52 7.14
CA GLU A 35 10.89 -4.50 6.07
C GLU A 35 10.80 -5.81 5.30
N ILE A 36 10.56 -5.71 3.99
CA ILE A 36 10.27 -6.84 3.12
C ILE A 36 11.16 -6.75 1.88
N ASP A 37 11.82 -7.85 1.54
CA ASP A 37 12.63 -7.96 0.33
C ASP A 37 11.81 -8.32 -0.91
N PHE A 38 11.66 -7.37 -1.83
CA PHE A 38 10.96 -7.58 -3.10
C PHE A 38 11.81 -8.28 -4.16
N GLY A 39 13.04 -8.68 -3.83
CA GLY A 39 13.97 -9.36 -4.73
C GLY A 39 14.77 -8.39 -5.59
N ASP A 40 15.60 -8.95 -6.47
CA ASP A 40 16.56 -8.17 -7.27
C ASP A 40 15.88 -7.09 -8.12
N GLY A 41 16.53 -5.93 -8.22
CA GLY A 41 16.03 -4.76 -8.96
C GLY A 41 15.08 -3.87 -8.16
N VAL A 42 14.42 -4.39 -7.11
CA VAL A 42 13.65 -3.60 -6.15
C VAL A 42 14.40 -3.57 -4.83
N GLY A 43 14.61 -4.72 -4.19
CA GLY A 43 15.30 -4.88 -2.92
C GLY A 43 14.38 -4.70 -1.71
N VAL A 44 14.99 -4.44 -0.55
CA VAL A 44 14.27 -4.29 0.72
C VAL A 44 13.50 -2.98 0.75
N ARG A 45 12.21 -3.06 1.08
CA ARG A 45 11.33 -1.91 1.25
C ARG A 45 10.59 -1.97 2.56
N ARG A 46 10.40 -0.79 3.15
CA ARG A 46 9.53 -0.63 4.31
C ARG A 46 8.09 -0.49 3.81
N VAL A 47 7.18 -1.24 4.40
CA VAL A 47 5.75 -1.27 4.04
C VAL A 47 4.90 -1.19 5.31
N TRP A 48 3.72 -0.59 5.22
CA TRP A 48 2.79 -0.36 6.32
C TRP A 48 1.43 -0.97 6.02
N LEU A 49 0.67 -1.30 7.07
CA LEU A 49 -0.69 -1.78 6.93
C LEU A 49 -1.53 -0.77 6.15
N LEU A 50 -2.18 -1.19 5.07
CA LEU A 50 -3.08 -0.36 4.29
C LEU A 50 -4.20 -1.24 3.74
N ASP A 51 -5.41 -0.69 3.67
CA ASP A 51 -6.57 -1.43 3.20
C ASP A 51 -6.38 -1.87 1.73
N ASN A 52 -6.87 -3.07 1.42
CA ASN A 52 -6.94 -3.57 0.06
C ASN A 52 -8.20 -4.44 -0.07
N PRO A 53 -9.10 -4.14 -1.03
CA PRO A 53 -10.31 -4.94 -1.26
C PRO A 53 -10.05 -6.44 -1.57
N ASP A 54 -8.83 -6.78 -2.00
CA ASP A 54 -8.45 -8.18 -2.23
C ASP A 54 -8.36 -8.99 -0.92
N VAL A 55 -8.11 -8.35 0.23
CA VAL A 55 -7.98 -9.05 1.51
C VAL A 55 -9.27 -9.77 1.92
N PRO A 56 -10.43 -9.10 2.07
CA PRO A 56 -11.65 -9.78 2.47
C PRO A 56 -12.10 -10.82 1.42
N THR A 57 -11.97 -10.49 0.14
CA THR A 57 -12.42 -11.36 -0.95
C THR A 57 -11.56 -12.61 -1.10
N CYS A 58 -10.22 -12.49 -1.01
CA CYS A 58 -9.33 -13.64 -1.05
C CYS A 58 -9.41 -14.48 0.22
N ALA A 59 -9.54 -13.86 1.40
CA ALA A 59 -9.69 -14.61 2.65
C ALA A 59 -10.95 -15.48 2.63
N GLU A 60 -12.07 -14.94 2.16
CA GLU A 60 -13.31 -15.68 1.96
C GLU A 60 -13.16 -16.78 0.90
N ALA A 61 -12.69 -16.43 -0.31
CA ALA A 61 -12.61 -17.37 -1.42
C ALA A 61 -11.63 -18.53 -1.20
N LEU A 62 -10.53 -18.28 -0.47
CA LEU A 62 -9.49 -19.27 -0.18
C LEU A 62 -9.67 -19.93 1.19
N GLY A 63 -10.61 -19.46 2.02
CA GLY A 63 -10.84 -19.99 3.37
C GLY A 63 -9.65 -19.77 4.32
N VAL A 64 -8.92 -18.67 4.17
CA VAL A 64 -7.69 -18.38 4.94
C VAL A 64 -8.05 -17.62 6.22
N SER A 65 -7.51 -18.06 7.36
CA SER A 65 -7.82 -17.47 8.67
C SER A 65 -7.08 -16.17 8.98
N GLU A 66 -5.93 -15.95 8.33
CA GLU A 66 -5.03 -14.81 8.55
C GLU A 66 -4.66 -14.15 7.23
N MET A 67 -5.04 -12.89 7.01
CA MET A 67 -4.70 -12.16 5.78
C MET A 67 -4.61 -10.66 6.03
N SER A 68 -3.57 -10.02 5.49
CA SER A 68 -3.40 -8.56 5.56
C SER A 68 -2.63 -8.04 4.36
N SER A 69 -2.93 -6.82 3.93
CA SER A 69 -2.22 -6.12 2.87
C SER A 69 -1.32 -5.02 3.43
N ARG A 70 -0.24 -4.71 2.72
CA ARG A 70 0.67 -3.63 3.09
C ARG A 70 1.14 -2.88 1.86
N PHE A 71 1.39 -1.59 2.04
CA PHE A 71 1.85 -0.69 0.99
C PHE A 71 3.04 0.14 1.49
N GLY A 72 3.93 0.50 0.57
CA GLY A 72 5.02 1.43 0.81
C GLY A 72 5.47 2.03 -0.52
N THR A 73 6.10 3.18 -0.47
CA THR A 73 6.63 3.86 -1.66
C THR A 73 8.07 4.30 -1.43
N ASP A 74 8.79 4.55 -2.52
CA ASP A 74 10.07 5.23 -2.46
C ASP A 74 10.04 6.57 -3.20
N PRO A 75 10.96 7.50 -2.87
CA PRO A 75 11.88 7.45 -1.74
C PRO A 75 11.16 7.47 -0.39
N GLY A 76 11.76 6.84 0.63
CA GLY A 76 11.16 6.64 1.95
C GLY A 76 10.61 7.88 2.66
N VAL A 77 11.04 9.09 2.27
CA VAL A 77 10.46 10.37 2.72
C VAL A 77 8.95 10.48 2.44
N TRP A 78 8.46 9.89 1.35
CA TRP A 78 7.03 9.87 1.04
C TRP A 78 6.23 9.06 2.06
N ASN A 79 6.80 7.99 2.61
CA ASN A 79 6.13 7.22 3.66
C ASN A 79 6.02 8.01 4.97
N LEU A 80 7.02 8.84 5.27
CA LEU A 80 6.97 9.78 6.40
C LEU A 80 5.88 10.81 6.18
N LEU A 81 5.76 11.34 4.95
CA LEU A 81 4.69 12.27 4.59
C LEU A 81 3.32 11.62 4.77
N PHE A 82 3.09 10.41 4.25
CA PHE A 82 1.82 9.69 4.46
C PHE A 82 1.52 9.45 5.94
N GLY A 83 2.54 9.12 6.74
CA GLY A 83 2.39 9.03 8.19
C GLY A 83 2.01 10.36 8.83
N ALA A 84 2.60 11.47 8.40
CA ALA A 84 2.26 12.81 8.88
C ALA A 84 0.84 13.23 8.48
N MET A 85 0.38 12.86 7.28
CA MET A 85 -0.98 13.16 6.80
C MET A 85 -2.06 12.59 7.70
N LYS A 86 -1.79 11.52 8.46
CA LYS A 86 -2.73 10.99 9.47
C LYS A 86 -3.03 11.95 10.62
N SER A 87 -2.20 12.97 10.83
CA SER A 87 -2.49 14.03 11.82
C SER A 87 -3.57 15.01 11.35
N LEU A 88 -3.91 14.99 10.06
CA LEU A 88 -4.98 15.83 9.52
C LEU A 88 -6.36 15.30 9.93
N PRO A 89 -7.38 16.17 9.99
CA PRO A 89 -8.75 15.74 10.25
C PRO A 89 -9.20 14.67 9.24
N ARG A 90 -9.80 13.57 9.71
CA ARG A 90 -10.35 12.52 8.82
C ARG A 90 -11.36 13.07 7.81
N SER A 91 -12.13 14.09 8.19
CA SER A 91 -13.06 14.78 7.28
C SER A 91 -12.38 15.48 6.12
N LEU A 92 -11.14 15.95 6.30
CA LEU A 92 -10.33 16.53 5.23
C LEU A 92 -9.79 15.43 4.31
N LEU A 93 -9.27 14.34 4.88
CA LEU A 93 -8.76 13.20 4.10
C LEU A 93 -9.87 12.49 3.31
N ALA A 94 -11.09 12.45 3.83
CA ALA A 94 -12.25 11.88 3.15
C ALA A 94 -12.84 12.79 2.05
N ASP A 95 -12.45 14.07 2.01
CA ASP A 95 -12.91 15.02 1.00
C ASP A 95 -12.17 14.79 -0.33
N ARG A 96 -12.83 14.05 -1.23
CA ARG A 96 -12.29 13.66 -2.54
C ARG A 96 -11.83 14.85 -3.36
N GLN A 97 -12.57 15.97 -3.34
CA GLN A 97 -12.23 17.14 -4.14
C GLN A 97 -10.97 17.81 -3.63
N LYS A 98 -10.83 17.95 -2.30
CA LYS A 98 -9.62 18.52 -1.70
C LYS A 98 -8.41 17.60 -1.86
N MET A 99 -8.58 16.28 -1.69
CA MET A 99 -7.49 15.31 -1.90
C MET A 99 -7.05 15.23 -3.36
N GLN A 100 -7.99 15.32 -4.31
CA GLN A 100 -7.67 15.43 -5.72
C GLN A 100 -6.90 16.72 -6.01
N SER A 101 -7.35 17.86 -5.47
CA SER A 101 -6.67 19.16 -5.65
C SER A 101 -5.24 19.13 -5.08
N LEU A 102 -5.06 18.57 -3.88
CA LEU A 102 -3.76 18.39 -3.27
C LEU A 102 -2.87 17.47 -4.13
N SER A 103 -3.44 16.38 -4.65
CA SER A 103 -2.71 15.48 -5.52
C SER A 103 -2.26 16.14 -6.82
N LEU A 104 -3.10 16.96 -7.45
CA LEU A 104 -2.73 17.71 -8.66
C LEU A 104 -1.66 18.75 -8.37
N PHE A 105 -1.74 19.42 -7.21
CA PHE A 105 -0.70 20.35 -6.76
C PHE A 105 0.65 19.63 -6.53
N SER A 106 0.64 18.43 -5.96
CA SER A 106 1.84 17.64 -5.71
C SER A 106 2.39 16.93 -6.94
N GLU A 107 1.59 16.74 -7.99
CA GLU A 107 1.95 15.96 -9.17
C GLU A 107 3.27 16.39 -9.85
N PRO A 108 3.56 17.68 -10.08
CA PRO A 108 4.83 18.08 -10.70
C PRO A 108 6.05 17.67 -9.88
N ILE A 109 5.95 17.74 -8.54
CA ILE A 109 7.02 17.35 -7.62
C ILE A 109 7.24 15.84 -7.70
N ILE A 110 6.14 15.08 -7.67
CA ILE A 110 6.17 13.62 -7.79
C ILE A 110 6.81 13.21 -9.12
N ARG A 111 6.41 13.83 -10.24
CA ARG A 111 7.00 13.54 -11.56
C ARG A 111 8.50 13.85 -11.64
N VAL A 112 8.96 14.91 -10.98
CA VAL A 112 10.40 15.21 -10.90
C VAL A 112 11.13 14.13 -10.12
N VAL A 113 10.59 13.72 -8.97
CA VAL A 113 11.19 12.66 -8.15
C VAL A 113 11.18 11.32 -8.88
N ASP A 114 10.06 10.92 -9.50
CA ASP A 114 9.93 9.68 -10.27
C ASP A 114 10.96 9.61 -11.42
N ARG A 115 11.28 10.74 -12.07
CA ARG A 115 12.36 10.78 -13.09
C ARG A 115 13.76 10.55 -12.52
N LEU A 116 13.98 10.89 -11.24
CA LEU A 116 15.27 10.73 -10.57
C LEU A 116 15.43 9.33 -9.96
N VAL A 117 14.35 8.76 -9.41
CA VAL A 117 14.38 7.49 -8.66
C VAL A 117 13.82 6.30 -9.44
N GLY A 118 13.11 6.55 -10.54
CA GLY A 118 12.37 5.54 -11.31
C GLY A 118 10.92 5.37 -10.83
N ALA A 119 10.12 4.67 -11.64
CA ALA A 119 8.69 4.45 -11.41
C ALA A 119 8.34 2.95 -11.24
N THR A 120 9.31 2.14 -10.83
CA THR A 120 9.14 0.70 -10.68
C THR A 120 8.09 0.39 -9.62
N ASN A 121 7.10 -0.41 -9.98
CA ASN A 121 6.12 -0.97 -9.05
C ASN A 121 6.40 -2.44 -8.81
N ALA A 122 6.24 -2.88 -7.57
CA ALA A 122 6.43 -4.27 -7.19
C ALA A 122 5.30 -4.75 -6.28
N MET A 123 4.83 -5.95 -6.54
CA MET A 123 3.89 -6.68 -5.72
C MET A 123 4.54 -7.97 -5.25
N ARG A 124 4.34 -8.30 -3.98
CA ARG A 124 4.79 -9.54 -3.37
C ARG A 124 3.64 -10.14 -2.59
N VAL A 125 3.42 -11.44 -2.79
CA VAL A 125 2.44 -12.24 -2.04
C VAL A 125 3.20 -13.35 -1.33
N ASP A 126 3.07 -13.38 0.00
CA ASP A 126 3.63 -14.42 0.84
C ASP A 126 2.49 -15.28 1.40
N ALA A 127 2.58 -16.60 1.17
CA ALA A 127 1.70 -17.58 1.77
C ALA A 127 2.47 -18.38 2.82
N TYR A 128 1.81 -18.62 3.95
CA TYR A 128 2.40 -19.27 5.13
C TYR A 128 1.58 -20.51 5.46
N SER A 129 2.25 -21.60 5.83
CA SER A 129 1.57 -22.71 6.49
C SER A 129 1.26 -22.34 7.94
N PRO A 130 0.22 -22.92 8.55
CA PRO A 130 -0.12 -22.62 9.95
C PRO A 130 1.05 -22.89 10.90
N GLY A 131 1.46 -21.86 11.65
CA GLY A 131 2.54 -21.94 12.63
C GLY A 131 3.95 -21.64 12.10
N ASP A 132 4.13 -21.49 10.79
CA ASP A 132 5.43 -21.17 10.21
C ASP A 132 5.79 -19.69 10.41
N ALA A 133 7.04 -19.43 10.81
CA ALA A 133 7.58 -18.08 10.94
C ALA A 133 7.99 -17.47 9.59
N SER A 134 8.19 -18.31 8.56
CA SER A 134 8.64 -17.92 7.22
C SER A 134 7.62 -18.31 6.15
N PRO A 135 7.50 -17.57 5.04
CA PRO A 135 6.60 -17.95 3.96
C PRO A 135 6.97 -19.33 3.40
N THR A 136 5.96 -20.19 3.22
CA THR A 136 6.09 -21.45 2.48
C THR A 136 6.15 -21.20 0.97
N LEU A 137 5.50 -20.13 0.50
CA LEU A 137 5.52 -19.70 -0.89
C LEU A 137 5.61 -18.17 -0.95
N THR A 138 6.46 -17.66 -1.83
CA THR A 138 6.56 -16.24 -2.15
C THR A 138 6.43 -16.05 -3.66
N LEU A 139 5.45 -15.24 -4.07
CA LEU A 139 5.30 -14.77 -5.44
C LEU A 139 5.70 -13.30 -5.52
N ARG A 140 6.42 -12.93 -6.58
CA ARG A 140 6.87 -11.56 -6.83
C ARG A 140 6.54 -11.18 -8.26
N CYS A 141 6.02 -9.98 -8.43
CA CYS A 141 5.78 -9.36 -9.73
C CYS A 141 6.31 -7.94 -9.67
N ALA A 142 7.10 -7.53 -10.66
CA ALA A 142 7.59 -6.17 -10.76
C ALA A 142 7.38 -5.66 -12.18
N HIS A 143 7.00 -4.39 -12.28
CA HIS A 143 6.85 -3.68 -13.54
C HIS A 143 7.62 -2.36 -13.48
N ARG A 144 8.27 -1.97 -14.57
CA ARG A 144 9.14 -0.78 -14.61
C ARG A 144 8.38 0.53 -14.42
N ASP A 145 7.10 0.55 -14.77
CA ASP A 145 6.25 1.73 -14.72
C ASP A 145 4.80 1.33 -14.46
N LEU A 146 4.24 1.76 -13.34
CA LEU A 146 2.87 1.47 -12.96
C LEU A 146 1.84 2.13 -13.89
N GLU A 147 2.15 3.27 -14.50
CA GLU A 147 1.21 3.98 -15.38
C GLU A 147 0.83 3.15 -16.62
N GLN A 148 1.72 2.23 -17.04
CA GLN A 148 1.44 1.28 -18.13
C GLN A 148 0.45 0.17 -17.72
N CYS A 149 0.29 -0.09 -16.42
CA CYS A 149 -0.57 -1.16 -15.91
C CYS A 149 -1.96 -0.68 -15.48
N VAL A 150 -2.12 0.60 -15.16
CA VAL A 150 -3.38 1.15 -14.63
C VAL A 150 -4.24 1.89 -15.66
N GLY A 151 -3.78 1.99 -16.91
CA GLY A 151 -4.45 2.73 -17.98
C GLY A 151 -4.36 4.24 -17.78
N GLN A 152 -4.08 4.98 -18.86
CA GLN A 152 -4.20 6.44 -18.89
C GLN A 152 -5.60 6.85 -19.34
#